data_AF-A0A1B1KGQ5-F1
#
_entry.id   AF-A0A1B1KGQ5-F1
#
_cell.length_a   1.000
_cell.length_b   1.000
_cell.length_c   1.000
_cell.angle_alpha   90.00
_cell.angle_beta   90.00
_cell.angle_gamma   90.00
#
_symmetry.space_group_name_H-M   'P 1'
#
loop_
_entity.id
_entity.type
_entity.pdbx_description
1 polymer ?
#
loop_
_entity_poly.entity_id
_entity_poly.type
_entity_poly.pdbx_seq_one_letter_code
_entity_poly.pdbx_strand_id
1 'polypeptide(L)'
;MTVDLSKAAATPSPNHAPINPYAVIALVAALLGLFPVAIVFGILAFWRPAGRALAVAAIILGILEALAAGTILYSAGSSLSDAVTDSSPATSYSLPSAQAQALTPASAVPPALVPPAAATTEPEPEATTTVDEPGPTTSPTVNGDCDTSVDNHATSADGTFLKCTYAGSTRPHWVRSVPIIGQAAEGESCNPAATGIAISPEGQDLFCVSNGRTGTGTWAPGP
;
A
#
# COMPACT_ATOMS: atom_id res chain seq x y z
N MET A 1 -46.87 -25.96 -17.74
CA MET A 1 -45.66 -26.22 -16.92
C MET A 1 -44.59 -25.27 -17.40
N THR A 2 -44.53 -24.07 -16.83
CA THR A 2 -43.55 -23.04 -17.17
C THR A 2 -42.53 -23.01 -16.02
N VAL A 3 -41.32 -23.47 -16.30
CA VAL A 3 -40.21 -23.42 -15.36
C VAL A 3 -39.74 -21.97 -15.29
N ASP A 4 -39.90 -21.38 -14.11
CA ASP A 4 -39.46 -20.03 -13.79
C ASP A 4 -37.93 -20.01 -13.67
N LEU A 5 -37.26 -19.53 -14.71
CA LEU A 5 -35.80 -19.42 -14.82
C LEU A 5 -35.23 -18.24 -14.03
N SER A 6 -36.06 -17.42 -13.36
CA SER A 6 -35.62 -16.23 -12.63
C SER A 6 -34.98 -16.54 -11.27
N LYS A 7 -34.96 -17.81 -10.83
CA LYS A 7 -34.46 -18.21 -9.51
C LYS A 7 -33.05 -18.83 -9.51
N ALA A 8 -32.43 -19.02 -10.68
CA ALA A 8 -31.18 -19.79 -10.78
C ALA A 8 -29.88 -18.98 -10.81
N ALA A 9 -29.89 -17.66 -10.55
CA ALA A 9 -28.71 -16.81 -10.63
C ALA A 9 -28.33 -16.20 -9.27
N ALA A 10 -28.12 -17.03 -8.25
CA ALA A 10 -27.51 -16.62 -7.00
C ALA A 10 -26.57 -17.69 -6.45
N THR A 11 -25.73 -18.26 -7.32
CA THR A 11 -24.48 -18.89 -6.88
C THR A 11 -23.44 -17.78 -6.75
N PRO A 12 -22.95 -17.43 -5.54
CA PRO A 12 -21.83 -16.53 -5.40
C PRO A 12 -20.60 -17.27 -5.95
N SER A 13 -19.98 -16.73 -7.00
CA SER A 13 -18.60 -17.09 -7.32
C SER A 13 -17.76 -16.96 -6.05
N PRO A 14 -16.81 -17.88 -5.76
CA PRO A 14 -15.89 -17.75 -4.64
C PRO A 14 -14.87 -16.64 -4.98
N ASN A 15 -15.37 -15.41 -5.02
CA ASN A 15 -14.59 -14.21 -5.16
C ASN A 15 -13.73 -14.10 -3.91
N HIS A 16 -12.42 -14.01 -4.14
CA HIS A 16 -11.36 -13.78 -3.18
C HIS A 16 -11.84 -12.80 -2.09
N ALA A 17 -12.19 -13.33 -0.92
CA ALA A 17 -12.58 -12.50 0.20
C ALA A 17 -11.41 -11.55 0.50
N PRO A 18 -11.62 -10.22 0.58
CA PRO A 18 -10.54 -9.29 0.89
C PRO A 18 -9.89 -9.67 2.23
N ILE A 19 -8.69 -10.25 2.18
CA ILE A 19 -7.94 -10.61 3.38
C ILE A 19 -7.47 -9.31 4.04
N ASN A 20 -7.81 -9.11 5.31
CA ASN A 20 -7.41 -7.93 6.04
C ASN A 20 -5.88 -7.93 6.26
N PRO A 21 -5.11 -6.99 5.66
CA PRO A 21 -3.65 -6.98 5.77
C PRO A 21 -3.18 -6.83 7.22
N TYR A 22 -3.96 -6.14 8.07
CA TYR A 22 -3.64 -5.98 9.49
C TYR A 22 -3.76 -7.30 10.28
N ALA A 23 -4.64 -8.20 9.87
CA ALA A 23 -4.78 -9.51 10.50
C ALA A 23 -3.58 -10.42 10.21
N VAL A 24 -3.05 -10.36 8.98
CA VAL A 24 -1.84 -11.10 8.59
C VAL A 24 -0.63 -10.59 9.39
N ILE A 25 -0.48 -9.27 9.50
CA ILE A 25 0.61 -8.64 10.27
C ILE A 25 0.51 -9.00 11.76
N ALA A 26 -0.69 -8.98 12.35
CA ALA A 26 -0.91 -9.36 13.74
C ALA A 26 -0.52 -10.83 14.00
N LEU A 27 -0.86 -11.74 13.08
CA LEU A 27 -0.52 -13.16 13.19
C LEU A 27 0.99 -13.39 13.09
N VAL A 28 1.66 -12.78 12.12
CA VAL A 28 3.12 -12.90 11.98
C VAL A 28 3.83 -12.33 13.20
N ALA A 29 3.39 -11.18 13.71
CA ALA A 29 3.95 -10.58 14.93
C ALA A 29 3.75 -11.48 16.16
N ALA A 30 2.60 -12.14 16.29
CA ALA A 30 2.34 -13.08 17.38
C ALA A 30 3.25 -14.31 17.29
N LEU A 31 3.44 -14.88 16.09
CA LEU A 31 4.36 -16.01 15.87
C LEU A 31 5.82 -15.67 16.18
N LEU A 32 6.22 -14.41 15.98
CA LEU A 32 7.55 -13.90 16.30
C LEU A 32 7.70 -13.45 17.77
N GLY A 33 6.66 -13.57 18.60
CA GLY A 33 6.68 -13.15 20.01
C GLY A 33 6.67 -11.63 20.24
N LEU A 34 6.35 -10.85 19.20
CA LEU A 34 6.25 -9.39 19.27
C LEU A 34 4.86 -8.97 19.79
N PHE A 35 4.55 -9.38 21.02
CA PHE A 35 3.23 -9.19 21.64
C PHE A 35 2.67 -7.75 21.57
N PRO A 36 3.44 -6.68 21.86
CA PRO A 36 2.92 -5.32 21.78
C PRO A 36 2.46 -4.94 20.37
N VAL A 37 3.21 -5.38 19.36
CA VAL A 37 2.90 -5.13 17.93
C VAL A 37 1.66 -5.94 17.54
N ALA A 38 1.62 -7.22 17.91
CA ALA A 38 0.48 -8.10 17.64
C ALA A 38 -0.84 -7.54 18.21
N ILE A 39 -0.80 -6.96 19.42
CA ILE A 39 -1.97 -6.37 20.08
C ILE A 39 -2.50 -5.15 19.29
N VAL A 40 -1.63 -4.22 18.90
CA VAL A 40 -2.03 -3.01 18.16
C VAL A 40 -2.64 -3.37 16.81
N PHE A 41 -1.97 -4.22 16.04
CA PHE A 41 -2.44 -4.62 14.71
C PHE A 41 -3.67 -5.52 14.78
N GLY A 42 -3.80 -6.33 15.82
CA GLY A 42 -5.02 -7.05 16.14
C GLY A 42 -6.19 -6.09 16.31
N ILE A 43 -6.08 -5.11 17.21
CA ILE A 43 -7.15 -4.13 17.47
C ILE A 43 -7.55 -3.36 16.21
N LEU A 44 -6.59 -2.93 15.39
CA LEU A 44 -6.87 -2.26 14.11
C LEU A 44 -7.60 -3.18 13.10
N ALA A 45 -7.30 -4.48 13.11
CA ALA A 45 -8.05 -5.44 12.31
C ALA A 45 -9.52 -5.57 12.75
N PHE A 46 -9.82 -5.30 14.04
CA PHE A 46 -11.16 -5.40 14.63
C PHE A 46 -12.04 -4.14 14.52
N TRP A 47 -11.52 -2.98 14.08
CA TRP A 47 -12.29 -1.74 14.00
C TRP A 47 -13.24 -1.62 12.80
N ARG A 48 -13.31 -2.62 11.89
CA ARG A 48 -14.36 -2.67 10.85
C ARG A 48 -15.64 -3.34 11.39
N PRO A 49 -16.83 -2.69 11.26
CA PRO A 49 -18.06 -3.05 11.97
C PRO A 49 -18.67 -4.43 11.62
N ALA A 50 -18.14 -5.14 10.62
CA ALA A 50 -18.59 -6.49 10.26
C ALA A 50 -18.03 -7.62 11.16
N GLY A 51 -17.11 -7.33 12.10
CA GLY A 51 -16.35 -8.35 12.83
C GLY A 51 -16.82 -8.73 14.24
N ARG A 52 -17.91 -8.15 14.76
CA ARG A 52 -18.29 -8.31 16.19
C ARG A 52 -18.55 -9.76 16.62
N ALA A 53 -19.02 -10.63 15.72
CA ALA A 53 -19.26 -12.03 16.02
C ALA A 53 -17.97 -12.86 16.20
N LEU A 54 -16.92 -12.56 15.41
CA LEU A 54 -15.62 -13.24 15.56
C LEU A 54 -14.86 -12.77 16.79
N ALA A 55 -15.01 -11.51 17.21
CA ALA A 55 -14.42 -11.01 18.45
C ALA A 55 -14.96 -11.76 19.68
N VAL A 56 -16.27 -12.03 19.72
CA VAL A 56 -16.89 -12.82 20.79
C VAL A 56 -16.37 -14.27 20.77
N ALA A 57 -16.26 -14.88 19.59
CA ALA A 57 -15.72 -16.23 19.47
C ALA A 57 -14.25 -16.33 19.92
N ALA A 58 -13.41 -15.36 19.56
CA ALA A 58 -12.01 -15.30 19.97
C ALA A 58 -11.84 -15.11 21.49
N ILE A 59 -12.70 -14.30 22.11
CA ILE A 59 -12.71 -14.11 23.58
C ILE A 59 -13.09 -15.42 24.28
N ILE A 60 -14.13 -16.12 23.80
CA ILE A 60 -14.54 -17.41 24.38
C ILE A 60 -13.41 -18.44 24.26
N LEU A 61 -12.75 -18.51 23.10
CA LEU A 61 -11.63 -19.42 22.88
C LEU A 61 -10.44 -19.10 23.80
N GLY A 62 -10.11 -17.81 23.95
CA GLY A 62 -9.05 -17.37 24.85
C GLY A 62 -9.33 -17.64 26.33
N ILE A 63 -10.59 -17.51 26.77
CA ILE A 63 -10.99 -17.88 28.14
C ILE A 63 -10.84 -19.38 28.38
N LEU A 64 -11.23 -20.21 27.41
CA LEU A 64 -11.07 -21.67 27.51
C LEU A 64 -9.60 -22.08 27.61
N GLU A 65 -8.72 -21.44 26.83
CA GLU A 65 -7.29 -21.74 26.86
C GLU A 65 -6.60 -21.24 28.14
N ALA A 66 -6.99 -20.06 28.65
CA ALA A 66 -6.51 -19.56 29.93
C ALA A 66 -6.92 -20.46 31.11
N LEU A 67 -8.13 -21.04 31.07
CA LEU A 67 -8.58 -22.02 32.06
C LEU A 67 -7.76 -23.32 31.97
N ALA A 68 -7.45 -23.80 30.77
CA ALA A 68 -6.61 -24.99 30.58
C ALA A 68 -5.17 -24.76 31.05
N ALA A 69 -4.57 -23.59 30.73
CA ALA A 69 -3.26 -23.22 31.24
C ALA A 69 -3.28 -23.10 32.77
N GLY A 70 -4.33 -22.48 33.33
CA GLY A 70 -4.52 -22.33 34.77
C GLY A 70 -4.56 -23.67 35.52
N THR A 71 -5.23 -24.69 34.99
CA THR A 71 -5.27 -26.02 35.62
C THR A 71 -3.93 -26.75 35.55
N ILE A 72 -3.18 -26.59 34.46
CA ILE A 72 -1.83 -27.14 34.31
C ILE A 72 -0.87 -26.45 35.30
N LEU A 73 -0.90 -25.11 35.41
CA LEU A 73 -0.07 -24.38 36.37
C LEU A 73 -0.47 -24.69 37.83
N TYR A 74 -1.76 -24.86 38.11
CA TYR A 74 -2.24 -25.21 39.44
C TYR A 74 -1.78 -26.63 39.85
N SER A 75 -1.88 -27.61 38.95
CA SER A 75 -1.42 -28.99 39.20
C SER A 75 0.11 -29.10 39.29
N ALA A 76 0.85 -28.29 38.54
CA ALA A 76 2.30 -28.15 38.69
C ALA A 76 2.65 -27.50 40.05
N GLY A 77 1.97 -26.41 40.43
CA GLY A 77 2.18 -25.73 41.71
C GLY A 77 1.90 -26.61 42.94
N SER A 78 0.88 -27.49 42.87
CA SER A 78 0.64 -28.48 43.93
C SER A 78 1.75 -29.54 44.02
N SER A 79 2.40 -29.87 42.90
CA SER A 79 3.52 -30.83 42.86
C SER A 79 4.85 -30.21 43.29
N LEU A 80 5.03 -28.89 43.15
CA LEU A 80 6.21 -28.18 43.66
C LEU A 80 6.19 -27.99 45.17
N SER A 81 5.03 -28.05 45.83
CA SER A 81 4.95 -27.89 47.29
C SER A 81 5.55 -29.09 48.06
N ASP A 82 5.63 -30.27 47.45
CA ASP A 82 6.31 -31.45 48.01
C ASP A 82 7.82 -31.50 47.71
N ALA A 83 8.33 -30.64 46.81
CA ALA A 83 9.73 -30.67 46.37
C ALA A 83 10.64 -29.65 47.09
N VAL A 84 10.13 -28.84 48.03
CA VAL A 84 10.90 -27.81 48.77
C VAL A 84 11.49 -28.37 50.08
N THR A 85 11.81 -29.66 50.12
CA THR A 85 12.64 -30.24 51.19
C THR A 85 13.79 -31.03 50.61
N ASP A 86 14.65 -30.40 49.79
CA ASP A 86 16.06 -30.78 49.78
C ASP A 86 16.98 -29.68 49.20
N SER A 87 17.77 -29.09 50.11
CA SER A 87 19.20 -28.74 50.01
C SER A 87 19.79 -27.98 48.79
N SER A 88 20.21 -26.74 49.10
CA SER A 88 21.21 -25.83 48.48
C SER A 88 22.59 -26.49 48.12
N PRO A 89 23.59 -25.84 47.45
CA PRO A 89 23.72 -24.42 47.10
C PRO A 89 24.31 -24.02 45.72
N ALA A 90 24.06 -22.75 45.39
CA ALA A 90 24.86 -21.76 44.65
C ALA A 90 25.88 -22.19 43.56
N THR A 91 25.62 -21.74 42.32
CA THR A 91 26.70 -21.35 41.39
C THR A 91 26.30 -20.06 40.67
N SER A 92 26.98 -18.97 41.02
CA SER A 92 26.93 -17.68 40.32
C SER A 92 27.93 -17.70 39.17
N TYR A 93 27.52 -17.38 37.95
CA TYR A 93 28.45 -17.07 36.87
C TYR A 93 28.09 -15.75 36.17
N SER A 94 29.12 -14.92 36.08
CA SER A 94 29.14 -13.50 35.75
C SER A 94 28.98 -13.21 34.26
N LEU A 95 28.37 -12.06 33.99
CA LEU A 95 28.37 -11.34 32.71
C LEU A 95 29.78 -10.84 32.34
N PRO A 96 30.17 -10.82 31.06
CA PRO A 96 31.15 -9.88 30.55
C PRO A 96 30.45 -8.65 29.95
N SER A 97 30.70 -7.52 30.59
CA SER A 97 30.47 -6.16 30.12
C SER A 97 31.57 -5.70 29.14
N ALA A 98 31.22 -4.68 28.33
CA ALA A 98 32.07 -3.88 27.42
C ALA A 98 32.39 -4.57 26.08
N GLN A 99 32.26 -3.91 24.92
CA GLN A 99 32.80 -2.59 24.62
C GLN A 99 31.98 -1.86 23.54
N ALA A 100 31.76 -0.57 23.78
CA ALA A 100 31.37 0.40 22.76
C ALA A 100 32.57 0.67 21.84
N GLN A 101 32.36 0.71 20.52
CA GLN A 101 33.28 1.35 19.58
C GLN A 101 32.51 2.23 18.60
N ALA A 102 33.18 3.34 18.29
CA ALA A 102 32.64 4.59 17.80
C ALA A 102 32.14 4.56 16.35
N LEU A 103 31.13 5.38 16.11
CA LEU A 103 30.70 5.84 14.79
C LEU A 103 31.77 6.75 14.17
N THR A 104 32.19 6.45 12.95
CA THR A 104 32.87 7.39 12.05
C THR A 104 32.02 7.57 10.79
N PRO A 105 31.51 8.79 10.51
CA PRO A 105 30.88 9.08 9.23
C PRO A 105 31.94 9.46 8.19
N ALA A 106 32.07 8.65 7.13
CA ALA A 106 32.81 9.04 5.94
C ALA A 106 31.88 9.81 5.00
N SER A 107 32.02 11.15 5.00
CA SER A 107 31.47 12.04 3.99
C SER A 107 32.29 11.92 2.71
N ALA A 108 31.68 11.47 1.61
CA ALA A 108 32.26 11.54 0.27
C ALA A 108 31.43 12.51 -0.59
N VAL A 109 32.06 13.65 -0.87
CA VAL A 109 31.60 14.71 -1.77
C VAL A 109 31.81 14.25 -3.23
N PRO A 110 30.84 14.41 -4.15
CA PRO A 110 31.07 14.17 -5.57
C PRO A 110 31.77 15.38 -6.22
N PRO A 111 32.78 15.17 -7.11
CA PRO A 111 33.30 16.25 -7.93
C PRO A 111 32.41 16.52 -9.15
N ALA A 112 32.26 17.80 -9.48
CA ALA A 112 31.62 18.33 -10.67
C ALA A 112 32.64 18.70 -11.76
N LEU A 113 32.12 18.93 -12.98
CA LEU A 113 32.71 19.53 -14.20
C LEU A 113 33.47 18.53 -15.09
N VAL A 114 33.29 18.43 -16.43
CA VAL A 114 33.03 19.42 -17.51
C VAL A 114 32.40 18.69 -18.75
N PRO A 115 31.57 19.34 -19.60
CA PRO A 115 31.09 18.80 -20.87
C PRO A 115 31.99 19.11 -22.09
N PRO A 116 31.97 18.28 -23.17
CA PRO A 116 32.43 18.71 -24.49
C PRO A 116 31.31 18.79 -25.55
N ALA A 117 31.16 20.01 -26.08
CA ALA A 117 31.06 20.44 -27.48
C ALA A 117 30.10 19.78 -28.50
N ALA A 118 29.21 20.68 -28.98
CA ALA A 118 28.95 21.03 -30.38
C ALA A 118 28.19 20.05 -31.31
N ALA A 119 26.98 20.47 -31.67
CA ALA A 119 26.48 20.36 -33.04
C ALA A 119 25.67 21.62 -33.39
N THR A 120 26.18 22.36 -34.38
CA THR A 120 25.54 23.49 -35.06
C THR A 120 24.54 22.95 -36.08
N THR A 121 23.33 23.49 -36.13
CA THR A 121 22.57 23.74 -37.38
C THR A 121 21.61 24.91 -37.14
N GLU A 122 21.66 25.85 -38.08
CA GLU A 122 21.02 27.17 -38.19
C GLU A 122 19.54 27.06 -38.68
N PRO A 123 18.69 28.13 -38.60
CA PRO A 123 17.23 28.03 -38.52
C PRO A 123 16.50 28.29 -39.85
N GLU A 124 15.14 28.27 -39.78
CA GLU A 124 14.12 29.02 -40.60
C GLU A 124 13.00 28.12 -41.17
N PRO A 125 11.73 28.58 -41.43
CA PRO A 125 10.97 29.76 -40.97
C PRO A 125 9.64 29.43 -40.24
N GLU A 126 9.04 30.51 -39.76
CA GLU A 126 7.74 30.69 -39.10
C GLU A 126 6.53 30.08 -39.81
N ALA A 127 5.62 29.50 -39.01
CA ALA A 127 4.19 29.41 -39.33
C ALA A 127 3.42 30.23 -38.30
N THR A 128 3.12 31.47 -38.66
CA THR A 128 2.27 32.39 -37.90
C THR A 128 0.83 31.88 -37.96
N THR A 129 0.43 31.06 -36.99
CA THR A 129 -0.99 30.82 -36.72
C THR A 129 -1.39 31.78 -35.61
N THR A 130 -2.17 32.79 -35.98
CA THR A 130 -2.83 33.70 -35.04
C THR A 130 -3.83 32.88 -34.22
N VAL A 131 -3.41 32.44 -33.04
CA VAL A 131 -4.31 31.87 -32.03
C VAL A 131 -4.75 33.04 -31.17
N ASP A 132 -6.05 33.33 -31.20
CA ASP A 132 -6.73 34.18 -30.20
C ASP A 132 -6.23 33.78 -28.82
N GLU A 133 -5.52 34.70 -28.14
CA GLU A 133 -5.00 34.49 -26.81
C GLU A 133 -6.17 34.27 -25.85
N PRO A 134 -6.38 33.05 -25.30
CA PRO A 134 -7.19 32.90 -24.12
C PRO A 134 -6.42 33.62 -23.02
N GLY A 135 -7.05 34.59 -22.36
CA GLY A 135 -6.46 35.30 -21.21
C GLY A 135 -5.80 34.32 -20.23
N PRO A 136 -4.80 34.77 -19.46
CA PRO A 136 -3.77 33.92 -18.88
C PRO A 136 -4.37 32.70 -18.18
N THR A 137 -4.39 31.56 -18.88
CA THR A 137 -4.72 30.27 -18.28
C THR A 137 -3.61 30.00 -17.31
N THR A 138 -3.84 30.35 -16.05
CA THR A 138 -2.85 30.14 -15.00
C THR A 138 -2.64 28.64 -14.95
N SER A 139 -1.43 28.20 -15.28
CA SER A 139 -1.13 26.77 -15.36
C SER A 139 -1.51 26.11 -14.03
N PRO A 140 -2.19 24.96 -14.05
CA PRO A 140 -2.74 24.37 -12.84
C PRO A 140 -1.63 24.04 -11.85
N THR A 141 -1.90 24.26 -10.58
CA THR A 141 -0.96 24.02 -9.48
C THR A 141 -1.47 22.90 -8.60
N VAL A 142 -0.56 22.16 -7.97
CA VAL A 142 -0.93 21.11 -7.00
C VAL A 142 -1.76 21.74 -5.88
N ASN A 143 -2.87 21.09 -5.52
CA ASN A 143 -3.92 21.56 -4.61
C ASN A 143 -4.73 22.77 -5.08
N GLY A 144 -4.52 23.26 -6.30
CA GLY A 144 -5.40 24.23 -6.92
C GLY A 144 -6.78 23.63 -7.20
N ASP A 145 -7.81 24.46 -7.20
CA ASP A 145 -9.17 24.04 -7.56
C ASP A 145 -9.22 23.57 -9.03
N CYS A 146 -10.11 22.63 -9.30
CA CYS A 146 -10.38 22.10 -10.64
C CYS A 146 -11.85 21.65 -10.75
N ASP A 147 -12.36 21.47 -11.97
CA ASP A 147 -13.72 20.98 -12.20
C ASP A 147 -13.69 19.61 -12.88
N THR A 148 -14.04 18.55 -12.15
CA THR A 148 -14.03 17.15 -12.65
C THR A 148 -14.93 16.90 -13.88
N SER A 149 -15.82 17.83 -14.24
CA SER A 149 -16.67 17.70 -15.44
C SER A 149 -15.97 18.11 -16.73
N VAL A 150 -14.92 18.91 -16.64
CA VAL A 150 -14.15 19.44 -17.78
C VAL A 150 -12.65 19.13 -17.65
N ASP A 151 -12.14 19.14 -16.43
CA ASP A 151 -10.76 18.87 -16.08
C ASP A 151 -10.61 17.40 -15.71
N ASN A 152 -9.77 16.69 -16.46
CA ASN A 152 -9.39 15.33 -16.15
C ASN A 152 -7.90 15.27 -15.78
N HIS A 153 -7.04 15.68 -16.71
CA HIS A 153 -5.60 15.74 -16.54
C HIS A 153 -5.07 17.09 -16.97
N ALA A 154 -3.95 17.49 -16.38
CA ALA A 154 -3.19 18.63 -16.84
C ALA A 154 -1.70 18.45 -16.54
N THR A 155 -0.90 19.34 -17.12
CA THR A 155 0.52 19.47 -16.79
C THR A 155 0.74 20.86 -16.24
N SER A 156 1.28 20.95 -15.03
CA SER A 156 1.65 22.23 -14.44
C SER A 156 2.88 22.83 -15.14
N ALA A 157 3.18 24.10 -14.86
CA ALA A 157 4.29 24.82 -15.46
C ALA A 157 5.67 24.19 -15.20
N ASP A 158 5.82 23.39 -14.14
CA ASP A 158 7.07 22.69 -13.80
C ASP A 158 7.21 21.30 -14.47
N GLY A 159 6.24 20.89 -15.30
CA GLY A 159 6.19 19.58 -15.95
C GLY A 159 5.56 18.47 -15.09
N THR A 160 5.06 18.78 -13.89
CA THR A 160 4.33 17.82 -13.06
C THR A 160 2.99 17.48 -13.70
N PHE A 161 2.72 16.18 -13.83
CA PHE A 161 1.41 15.66 -14.25
C PHE A 161 0.42 15.73 -13.10
N LEU A 162 -0.79 16.20 -13.41
CA LEU A 162 -1.86 16.43 -12.46
C LEU A 162 -3.13 15.69 -12.88
N LYS A 163 -3.86 15.18 -11.89
CA LYS A 163 -5.22 14.64 -12.01
C LYS A 163 -6.18 15.52 -11.24
N CYS A 164 -7.30 15.90 -11.85
CA CYS A 164 -8.39 16.54 -11.13
C CYS A 164 -9.23 15.47 -10.44
N THR A 165 -9.27 15.48 -9.11
CA THR A 165 -10.03 14.49 -8.35
C THR A 165 -10.32 14.99 -6.93
N TYR A 166 -11.18 14.30 -6.20
CA TYR A 166 -11.49 14.62 -4.82
C TYR A 166 -10.36 14.22 -3.87
N ALA A 167 -9.63 13.12 -4.12
CA ALA A 167 -8.52 12.64 -3.28
C ALA A 167 -8.81 12.63 -1.75
N GLY A 168 -10.03 12.24 -1.36
CA GLY A 168 -10.48 12.25 0.05
C GLY A 168 -10.95 13.60 0.59
N SER A 169 -10.93 14.66 -0.22
CA SER A 169 -11.53 15.97 0.06
C SER A 169 -13.00 16.01 -0.32
N THR A 170 -13.72 17.02 0.19
CA THR A 170 -15.09 17.35 -0.21
C THR A 170 -15.15 18.18 -1.50
N ARG A 171 -14.01 18.68 -1.99
CA ARG A 171 -13.90 19.48 -3.22
C ARG A 171 -12.83 18.90 -4.14
N PRO A 172 -13.07 18.88 -5.46
CA PRO A 172 -12.07 18.47 -6.42
C PRO A 172 -10.91 19.47 -6.44
N HIS A 173 -9.70 18.94 -6.55
CA HIS A 173 -8.48 19.71 -6.67
C HIS A 173 -7.44 18.93 -7.49
N TRP A 174 -6.45 19.64 -7.99
CA TRP A 174 -5.34 19.05 -8.71
C TRP A 174 -4.42 18.28 -7.76
N VAL A 175 -4.25 16.98 -8.00
CA VAL A 175 -3.27 16.16 -7.28
C VAL A 175 -2.18 15.68 -8.23
N ARG A 176 -1.00 15.41 -7.68
CA ARG A 176 0.11 14.83 -8.43
C ARG A 176 -0.28 13.45 -8.96
N SER A 177 -0.07 13.23 -10.24
CA SER A 177 -0.24 11.93 -10.89
C SER A 177 1.07 11.41 -11.45
N VAL A 178 1.07 10.14 -11.83
CA VAL A 178 2.12 9.58 -12.69
C VAL A 178 1.94 10.10 -14.14
N PRO A 179 2.99 10.04 -14.98
CA PRO A 179 2.89 10.45 -16.37
C PRO A 179 1.89 9.63 -17.18
N ILE A 180 1.29 10.27 -18.18
CA ILE A 180 0.51 9.59 -19.21
C ILE A 180 1.49 9.11 -20.28
N ILE A 181 1.57 7.80 -20.49
CA ILE A 181 2.54 7.17 -21.41
C ILE A 181 1.93 6.75 -22.74
N GLY A 182 0.61 6.89 -22.91
CA GLY A 182 -0.05 6.62 -24.17
C GLY A 182 -1.57 6.48 -24.05
N GLN A 183 -2.17 6.03 -25.14
CA GLN A 183 -3.56 5.57 -25.19
C GLN A 183 -3.56 4.04 -25.28
N ALA A 184 -4.51 3.38 -24.65
CA ALA A 184 -4.65 1.92 -24.72
C ALA A 184 -6.09 1.50 -24.44
N ALA A 185 -6.50 0.33 -24.93
CA ALA A 185 -7.77 -0.26 -24.53
C ALA A 185 -7.61 -1.19 -23.31
N GLU A 186 -8.69 -1.39 -22.55
CA GLU A 186 -8.70 -2.39 -21.48
C GLU A 186 -8.36 -3.79 -22.03
N GLY A 187 -7.51 -4.50 -21.30
CA GLY A 187 -7.05 -5.85 -21.66
C GLY A 187 -5.88 -5.89 -22.65
N GLU A 188 -5.49 -4.76 -23.24
CA GLU A 188 -4.29 -4.70 -24.07
C GLU A 188 -3.03 -4.96 -23.25
N SER A 189 -1.99 -5.51 -23.89
CA SER A 189 -0.73 -5.80 -23.23
C SER A 189 0.03 -4.52 -22.89
N CYS A 190 0.67 -4.52 -21.73
CA CYS A 190 1.48 -3.41 -21.26
C CYS A 190 2.79 -3.91 -20.63
N ASN A 191 3.78 -3.03 -20.60
CA ASN A 191 5.04 -3.29 -19.91
C ASN A 191 4.93 -2.82 -18.44
N PRO A 192 4.90 -3.73 -17.45
CA PRO A 192 4.76 -3.37 -16.04
C PRO A 192 6.01 -2.65 -15.48
N ALA A 193 7.14 -2.63 -16.21
CA ALA A 193 8.30 -1.83 -15.84
C ALA A 193 8.19 -0.37 -16.28
N ALA A 194 7.27 -0.03 -17.20
CA ALA A 194 7.01 1.35 -17.57
C ALA A 194 6.23 2.05 -16.44
N THR A 195 6.73 3.20 -15.98
CA THR A 195 6.06 3.99 -14.94
C THR A 195 5.11 4.98 -15.59
N GLY A 196 3.80 4.78 -15.43
CA GLY A 196 2.78 5.68 -15.95
C GLY A 196 1.41 5.03 -16.07
N ILE A 197 0.45 5.82 -16.57
CA ILE A 197 -0.89 5.36 -16.95
C ILE A 197 -1.11 5.51 -18.45
N ALA A 198 -2.05 4.74 -18.99
CA ALA A 198 -2.62 4.99 -20.31
C ALA A 198 -4.02 5.58 -20.16
N ILE A 199 -4.51 6.26 -21.20
CA ILE A 199 -5.89 6.73 -21.25
C ILE A 199 -6.68 5.85 -22.23
N SER A 200 -7.89 5.45 -21.83
CA SER A 200 -8.78 4.68 -22.68
C SER A 200 -9.42 5.56 -23.77
N PRO A 201 -9.95 4.97 -24.86
CA PRO A 201 -10.73 5.73 -25.86
C PRO A 201 -11.92 6.49 -25.25
N GLU A 202 -12.42 6.03 -24.11
CA GLU A 202 -13.50 6.63 -23.32
C GLU A 202 -13.00 7.68 -22.31
N GLY A 203 -11.70 7.96 -22.26
CA GLY A 203 -11.09 8.95 -21.38
C GLY A 203 -10.80 8.46 -19.96
N GLN A 204 -10.81 7.14 -19.72
CA GLN A 204 -10.55 6.56 -18.39
C GLN A 204 -9.05 6.32 -18.15
N ASP A 205 -8.63 6.40 -16.89
CA ASP A 205 -7.25 6.10 -16.49
C ASP A 205 -7.07 4.58 -16.40
N LEU A 206 -6.11 4.06 -17.17
CA LEU A 206 -5.73 2.67 -17.17
C LEU A 206 -4.37 2.48 -16.51
N PHE A 207 -4.29 1.49 -15.63
CA PHE A 207 -3.08 1.08 -14.94
C PHE A 207 -2.56 -0.23 -15.54
N CYS A 208 -1.24 -0.35 -15.65
CA CYS A 208 -0.62 -1.58 -16.10
C CYS A 208 -0.54 -2.56 -14.93
N VAL A 209 -1.35 -3.61 -14.96
CA VAL A 209 -1.38 -4.65 -13.92
C VAL A 209 -0.48 -5.81 -14.35
N SER A 210 0.56 -6.08 -13.57
CA SER A 210 1.48 -7.20 -13.83
C SER A 210 0.81 -8.55 -13.61
N ASN A 211 1.03 -9.49 -14.52
CA ASN A 211 0.56 -10.87 -14.38
C ASN A 211 1.47 -11.76 -13.51
N GLY A 212 2.55 -11.19 -12.93
CA GLY A 212 3.44 -11.85 -11.97
C GLY A 212 4.28 -13.02 -12.49
N ARG A 213 4.01 -13.53 -13.71
CA ARG A 213 4.65 -14.75 -14.27
C ARG A 213 5.50 -14.50 -15.52
N THR A 214 5.18 -13.50 -16.32
CA THR A 214 5.69 -13.37 -17.70
C THR A 214 6.45 -12.08 -17.96
N GLY A 215 6.62 -11.21 -16.96
CA GLY A 215 7.18 -9.87 -17.15
C GLY A 215 6.29 -8.96 -18.00
N THR A 216 5.07 -9.39 -18.32
CA THR A 216 4.06 -8.65 -19.07
C THR A 216 2.86 -8.35 -18.17
N GLY A 217 2.18 -7.24 -18.45
CA GLY A 217 0.95 -6.84 -17.79
C GLY A 217 -0.18 -6.63 -18.78
N THR A 218 -1.35 -6.29 -18.25
CA THR A 218 -2.50 -5.84 -19.03
C THR A 218 -3.00 -4.49 -18.50
N TRP A 219 -3.45 -3.63 -19.40
CA TRP A 219 -4.13 -2.40 -19.04
C TRP A 219 -5.48 -2.72 -18.41
N ALA A 220 -5.73 -2.16 -17.23
CA ALA A 220 -7.00 -2.32 -16.52
C ALA A 220 -7.42 -0.98 -15.90
N PRO A 221 -8.73 -0.72 -15.74
CA PRO A 221 -9.22 0.45 -15.04
C PRO A 221 -8.64 0.54 -13.62
N GLY A 222 -8.34 1.77 -13.19
CA GLY A 222 -7.97 2.03 -11.80
C GLY A 222 -9.10 1.72 -10.82
N PRO A 223 -8.77 1.42 -9.54
CA PRO A 223 -9.77 1.26 -8.48
C PRO A 223 -10.48 2.56 -8.12
#